data_AF-S8CNJ7-F1
#
_entry.id   AF-S8CNJ7-F1
#
_cell.length_a   1.000
_cell.length_b   1.000
_cell.length_c   1.000
_cell.angle_alpha   90.00
_cell.angle_beta   90.00
_cell.angle_gamma   90.00
#
_symmetry.space_group_name_H-M   'P 1'
#
loop_
_entity.id
_entity.type
_entity.pdbx_description
1 polymer ?
#
loop_
_entity_poly.entity_id
_entity_poly.type
_entity_poly.pdbx_seq_one_letter_code
_entity_poly.pdbx_strand_id
1 'polypeptide(L)'
;NAPSDVTRRPRGRPAGSKNKPKPPIVITRDGGTALRSHVMEIAGGCDIRECLTTFATRRQRGVCILSANGTVTNVTLHQSTPPGPVVTLDGRFEILSLSGSFLPPPAPPAASGLTIYLAASQGQVVGGIVAGPLLAYGPVVIMAASFGNAAYERLPLDESEAPPLPPQPPPTRAEIETHTLLTDPFQNMVNSCPLPGENFWGALNRPPF
;
A
#
# COMPACT_ATOMS: atom_id res chain seq x y z
N ASN A 1 -54.77 25.54 68.00
CA ASN A 1 -53.30 25.38 67.91
C ASN A 1 -53.00 23.89 67.96
N ALA A 2 -52.43 23.21 66.96
CA ALA A 2 -51.50 23.60 65.90
C ALA A 2 -51.72 22.71 64.64
N PRO A 3 -51.16 23.04 63.46
CA PRO A 3 -51.50 22.37 62.20
C PRO A 3 -50.69 21.09 61.95
N SER A 4 -51.29 20.20 61.16
CA SER A 4 -50.71 18.98 60.59
C SER A 4 -49.55 19.28 59.64
N ASP A 5 -48.41 18.61 59.79
CA ASP A 5 -47.36 18.62 58.76
C ASP A 5 -46.98 17.19 58.35
N VAL A 6 -47.60 16.72 57.27
CA VAL A 6 -47.27 15.46 56.61
C VAL A 6 -46.12 15.75 55.65
N THR A 7 -44.90 15.48 56.08
CA THR A 7 -43.70 15.56 55.25
C THR A 7 -43.70 14.47 54.17
N ARG A 8 -44.31 14.77 53.02
CA ARG A 8 -44.22 13.91 51.83
C ARG A 8 -42.78 13.94 51.31
N ARG A 9 -42.08 12.82 51.46
CA ARG A 9 -40.81 12.59 50.73
C ARG A 9 -41.09 12.67 49.23
N PRO A 10 -40.35 13.48 48.45
CA PRO A 10 -40.54 13.54 47.02
C PRO A 10 -40.20 12.17 46.42
N ARG A 11 -41.21 11.41 46.01
CA ARG A 11 -41.04 10.20 45.20
C ARG A 11 -40.70 10.66 43.78
N GLY A 12 -39.42 10.65 43.46
CA GLY A 12 -38.91 11.00 42.15
C GLY A 12 -37.40 10.90 42.10
N ARG A 13 -36.88 10.68 40.89
CA ARG A 13 -35.44 10.62 40.60
C ARG A 13 -34.74 11.85 41.20
N PRO A 14 -33.55 11.70 41.82
CA PRO A 14 -32.81 12.81 42.42
C PRO A 14 -32.73 14.01 41.48
N ALA A 15 -32.89 15.22 42.02
CA ALA A 15 -32.71 16.46 41.29
C ALA A 15 -31.24 16.59 40.86
N GLY A 16 -30.92 16.07 39.68
CA GLY A 16 -29.54 16.08 39.17
C GLY A 16 -29.23 15.19 37.99
N SER A 17 -30.21 14.50 37.38
CA SER A 17 -29.92 13.52 36.32
C SER A 17 -30.26 13.99 34.90
N LYS A 18 -30.54 15.27 34.66
CA LYS A 18 -31.04 15.76 33.36
C LYS A 18 -30.12 16.72 32.61
N ASN A 19 -28.87 16.91 33.04
CA ASN A 19 -27.93 17.71 32.27
C ASN A 19 -26.48 17.24 32.44
N LYS A 20 -26.23 15.94 32.25
CA LYS A 20 -24.94 15.61 31.63
C LYS A 20 -25.09 16.09 30.18
N PRO A 21 -24.37 17.11 29.72
CA PRO A 21 -24.37 17.44 28.30
C PRO A 21 -24.08 16.12 27.58
N LYS A 22 -24.92 15.76 26.62
CA LYS A 22 -24.63 14.60 25.76
C LYS A 22 -23.17 14.79 25.31
N PRO A 23 -22.27 13.82 25.54
CA PRO A 23 -20.92 13.94 25.00
C PRO A 23 -21.12 14.28 23.52
N PRO A 24 -20.45 15.33 23.02
CA PRO A 24 -20.64 15.73 21.64
C PRO A 24 -20.51 14.47 20.80
N ILE A 25 -21.50 14.22 19.95
CA ILE A 25 -21.34 13.19 18.92
C ILE A 25 -20.14 13.69 18.15
N VAL A 26 -18.98 13.08 18.39
CA VAL A 26 -17.81 13.27 17.55
C VAL A 26 -18.25 12.63 16.26
N ILE A 27 -18.89 13.43 15.41
CA ILE A 27 -18.96 13.16 13.99
C ILE A 27 -17.49 13.14 13.65
N THR A 28 -16.93 11.93 13.51
CA THR A 28 -15.61 11.72 12.92
C THR A 28 -15.76 12.20 11.49
N ARG A 29 -15.69 13.53 11.33
CA ARG A 29 -15.56 14.20 10.06
C ARG A 29 -14.30 13.57 9.50
N ASP A 30 -14.43 12.73 8.48
CA ASP A 30 -13.33 12.01 7.87
C ASP A 30 -12.11 12.92 7.84
N GLY A 31 -11.11 12.61 8.67
CA GLY A 31 -9.90 13.42 8.74
C GLY A 31 -9.28 13.48 7.34
N GLY A 32 -8.52 14.53 7.03
CA GLY A 32 -7.82 14.64 5.73
C GLY A 32 -6.92 13.43 5.40
N THR A 33 -6.61 12.63 6.42
CA THR A 33 -5.80 11.40 6.38
C THR A 33 -6.61 10.10 6.26
N ALA A 34 -7.94 10.14 6.33
CA ALA A 34 -8.78 8.95 6.26
C ALA A 34 -8.62 8.20 4.93
N LEU A 35 -8.71 6.87 5.00
CA LEU A 35 -8.69 6.00 3.83
C LEU A 35 -9.97 6.21 3.02
N ARG A 36 -9.84 6.45 1.72
CA ARG A 36 -10.97 6.62 0.79
C ARG A 36 -10.94 5.53 -0.26
N SER A 37 -12.07 4.86 -0.46
CA SER A 37 -12.24 3.96 -1.59
C SER A 37 -12.47 4.76 -2.88
N HIS A 38 -11.98 4.22 -3.98
CA HIS A 38 -12.16 4.78 -5.32
C HIS A 38 -12.54 3.64 -6.27
N VAL A 39 -13.50 3.95 -7.15
CA VAL A 39 -13.73 3.22 -8.39
C VAL A 39 -13.21 4.11 -9.50
N MET A 40 -12.16 3.69 -10.17
CA MET A 40 -11.49 4.46 -11.22
C MET A 40 -11.69 3.77 -12.55
N GLU A 41 -12.27 4.48 -13.51
CA GLU A 41 -12.40 4.02 -14.88
C GLU A 41 -11.27 4.62 -15.72
N ILE A 42 -10.57 3.75 -16.46
CA ILE A 42 -9.51 4.13 -17.39
C ILE A 42 -9.98 3.79 -18.80
N ALA A 43 -9.97 4.79 -19.67
CA ALA A 43 -10.40 4.63 -21.05
C ALA A 43 -9.43 3.76 -21.86
N GLY A 44 -9.94 3.10 -22.89
CA GLY A 44 -9.12 2.36 -23.85
C GLY A 44 -8.12 3.28 -24.55
N GLY A 45 -6.91 2.78 -24.78
CA GLY A 45 -5.78 3.53 -25.34
C GLY A 45 -4.94 4.30 -24.31
N CYS A 46 -5.37 4.37 -23.04
CA CYS A 46 -4.61 5.03 -21.99
C CYS A 46 -3.64 4.06 -21.30
N ASP A 47 -2.49 4.58 -20.87
CA ASP A 47 -1.58 3.85 -19.97
C ASP A 47 -2.11 3.89 -18.53
N ILE A 48 -2.42 2.70 -18.00
CA ILE A 48 -2.95 2.52 -16.66
C ILE A 48 -1.97 3.03 -15.60
N ARG A 49 -0.68 2.73 -15.75
CA ARG A 49 0.36 3.13 -14.80
C ARG A 49 0.48 4.64 -14.73
N GLU A 50 0.47 5.30 -15.88
CA GLU A 50 0.57 6.76 -15.98
C GLU A 50 -0.66 7.44 -15.35
N CYS A 51 -1.86 6.93 -15.62
CA CYS A 51 -3.11 7.45 -15.05
C CYS A 51 -3.09 7.41 -13.52
N LEU A 52 -2.67 6.28 -12.94
CA LEU A 52 -2.60 6.10 -11.48
C LEU A 52 -1.51 6.95 -10.84
N THR A 53 -0.32 7.01 -11.46
CA THR A 53 0.79 7.87 -11.01
C THR A 53 0.37 9.34 -11.01
N THR A 54 -0.29 9.78 -12.08
CA THR A 54 -0.80 11.15 -12.21
C THR A 54 -1.87 11.44 -11.16
N PHE A 55 -2.78 10.51 -10.90
CA PHE A 55 -3.79 10.65 -9.86
C PHE A 55 -3.17 10.81 -8.47
N ALA A 56 -2.23 9.93 -8.10
CA ALA A 56 -1.54 9.96 -6.81
C ALA A 56 -0.79 11.28 -6.60
N THR A 57 -0.07 11.72 -7.64
CA THR A 57 0.75 12.94 -7.61
C THR A 57 -0.09 14.21 -7.57
N ARG A 58 -1.14 14.31 -8.41
CA ARG A 58 -2.01 15.51 -8.45
C ARG A 58 -2.80 15.70 -7.16
N ARG A 59 -3.17 14.61 -6.48
CA ARG A 59 -3.93 14.66 -5.23
C ARG A 59 -3.06 14.64 -3.99
N GLN A 60 -1.74 14.45 -4.12
CA GLN A 60 -0.81 14.27 -2.99
C GLN A 60 -1.29 13.17 -2.04
N ARG A 61 -1.65 12.01 -2.59
CA ARG A 61 -2.17 10.85 -1.85
C ARG A 61 -1.57 9.56 -2.36
N GLY A 62 -1.27 8.64 -1.45
CA GLY A 62 -0.93 7.27 -1.82
C GLY A 62 -2.15 6.54 -2.37
N VAL A 63 -1.94 5.66 -3.34
CA VAL A 63 -2.97 4.81 -3.94
C VAL A 63 -2.51 3.36 -3.84
N CYS A 64 -3.36 2.51 -3.28
CA CYS A 64 -3.20 1.06 -3.26
C CYS A 64 -4.30 0.44 -4.11
N ILE A 65 -3.90 -0.39 -5.08
CA ILE A 65 -4.83 -1.11 -5.94
C ILE A 65 -5.30 -2.35 -5.21
N LEU A 66 -6.61 -2.53 -5.14
CA LEU A 66 -7.26 -3.67 -4.52
C LEU A 66 -7.65 -4.72 -5.57
N SER A 67 -8.13 -4.25 -6.72
CA SER A 67 -8.41 -5.10 -7.88
C SER A 67 -8.54 -4.25 -9.15
N ALA A 68 -8.43 -4.90 -10.30
CA ALA A 68 -8.78 -4.32 -11.58
C ALA A 68 -9.44 -5.37 -12.49
N ASN A 69 -10.34 -4.90 -13.34
CA ASN A 69 -10.98 -5.71 -14.37
C ASN A 69 -10.95 -4.95 -15.70
N GLY A 70 -10.61 -5.66 -16.77
CA GLY A 70 -10.58 -5.13 -18.12
C GLY A 70 -9.55 -5.87 -18.98
N THR A 71 -9.27 -5.31 -20.15
CA THR A 71 -8.34 -5.90 -21.12
C THR A 71 -7.20 -4.95 -21.40
N VAL A 72 -6.00 -5.51 -21.57
CA VAL A 72 -4.77 -4.79 -21.88
C VAL A 72 -4.11 -5.33 -23.14
N THR A 73 -3.20 -4.57 -23.72
CA THR A 73 -2.47 -4.96 -24.93
C THR A 73 -0.98 -4.64 -24.82
N ASN A 74 -0.16 -5.45 -25.50
CA ASN A 74 1.29 -5.27 -25.64
C ASN A 74 1.99 -5.03 -24.30
N VAL A 75 1.96 -6.05 -23.44
CA VAL A 75 2.40 -5.95 -22.05
C VAL A 75 3.86 -6.38 -21.91
N THR A 76 4.65 -5.57 -21.24
CA THR A 76 6.05 -5.89 -20.91
C THR A 76 6.18 -6.25 -19.44
N LEU A 77 6.67 -7.44 -19.13
CA LEU A 77 6.75 -7.98 -17.77
C LEU A 77 8.19 -8.37 -17.41
N HIS A 78 8.56 -8.16 -16.15
CA HIS A 78 9.63 -8.91 -15.50
C HIS A 78 9.04 -10.17 -14.88
N GLN A 79 9.40 -11.35 -15.40
CA GLN A 79 8.95 -12.65 -14.87
C GLN A 79 9.62 -13.02 -13.54
N SER A 80 10.78 -12.43 -13.25
CA SER A 80 11.48 -12.55 -11.98
C SER A 80 11.77 -11.17 -11.40
N THR A 81 12.19 -11.12 -10.14
CA THR A 81 12.60 -9.87 -9.51
C THR A 81 13.74 -9.21 -10.32
N PRO A 82 13.68 -7.89 -10.60
CA PRO A 82 14.77 -7.17 -11.23
C PRO A 82 16.11 -7.39 -10.49
N PRO A 83 17.24 -7.59 -11.20
CA PRO A 83 17.46 -7.52 -12.64
C PRO A 83 17.21 -8.87 -13.34
N GLY A 84 15.95 -9.15 -13.67
CA GLY A 84 15.51 -10.35 -14.37
C GLY A 84 15.20 -10.10 -15.85
N PRO A 85 15.04 -11.17 -16.66
CA PRO A 85 14.67 -11.05 -18.06
C PRO A 85 13.32 -10.32 -18.21
N VAL A 86 13.27 -9.41 -19.18
CA VAL A 86 12.05 -8.72 -19.60
C VAL A 86 11.42 -9.51 -20.74
N VAL A 87 10.13 -9.81 -20.61
CA VAL A 87 9.35 -10.48 -21.64
C VAL A 87 8.29 -9.52 -22.17
N THR A 88 8.27 -9.33 -23.48
CA THR A 88 7.25 -8.56 -24.19
C THR A 88 6.21 -9.50 -24.77
N LEU A 89 4.96 -9.32 -24.36
CA LEU A 89 3.83 -10.12 -24.79
C LEU A 89 2.95 -9.28 -25.71
N ASP A 90 3.00 -9.58 -27.00
CA ASP A 90 2.16 -8.93 -27.98
C ASP A 90 0.78 -9.58 -28.06
N GLY A 91 -0.25 -8.76 -28.23
CA GLY A 91 -1.64 -9.24 -28.32
C GLY A 91 -2.54 -8.62 -27.27
N ARG A 92 -3.67 -9.29 -27.00
CA ARG A 92 -4.71 -8.83 -26.07
C ARG A 92 -4.82 -9.82 -24.94
N PHE A 93 -4.88 -9.29 -23.72
CA PHE A 93 -4.91 -10.10 -22.51
C PHE A 93 -5.98 -9.59 -21.58
N GLU A 94 -6.67 -10.50 -20.91
CA GLU A 94 -7.64 -10.18 -19.86
C GLU A 94 -6.92 -10.06 -18.52
N ILE A 95 -7.22 -9.01 -17.76
CA ILE A 95 -6.69 -8.82 -16.42
C ILE A 95 -7.39 -9.81 -15.49
N LEU A 96 -6.63 -10.74 -14.93
CA LEU A 96 -7.10 -11.63 -13.86
C LEU A 96 -6.89 -11.01 -12.48
N SER A 97 -5.74 -10.36 -12.30
CA SER A 97 -5.39 -9.66 -11.07
C SER A 97 -4.40 -8.54 -11.37
N LEU A 98 -4.61 -7.41 -10.69
CA LEU A 98 -3.70 -6.27 -10.70
C LEU A 98 -3.55 -5.80 -9.26
N SER A 99 -2.32 -5.79 -8.77
CA SER A 99 -1.97 -5.34 -7.43
C SER A 99 -0.79 -4.39 -7.52
N GLY A 100 -0.71 -3.44 -6.60
CA GLY A 100 0.39 -2.49 -6.58
C GLY A 100 0.04 -1.20 -5.86
N SER A 101 1.01 -0.31 -5.77
CA SER A 101 0.82 0.99 -5.15
C SER A 101 1.56 2.10 -5.88
N PHE A 102 1.04 3.31 -5.74
CA PHE A 102 1.63 4.54 -6.23
C PHE A 102 1.70 5.53 -5.09
N LEU A 103 2.91 5.99 -4.79
CA LEU A 103 3.17 6.94 -3.71
C LEU A 103 3.60 8.29 -4.31
N PRO A 104 3.03 9.41 -3.84
CA PRO A 104 3.49 10.72 -4.25
C PRO A 104 4.90 11.00 -3.70
N PRO A 105 5.64 11.97 -4.27
CA PRO A 105 6.87 12.48 -3.64
C PRO A 105 6.62 12.87 -2.18
N PRO A 106 7.55 12.61 -1.23
CA PRO A 106 8.98 12.32 -1.42
C PRO A 106 9.34 10.84 -1.63
N ALA A 107 8.36 9.94 -1.70
CA ALA A 107 8.66 8.52 -1.90
C ALA A 107 9.42 8.30 -3.23
N PRO A 108 10.45 7.43 -3.24
CA PRO A 108 11.20 7.16 -4.46
C PRO A 108 10.30 6.48 -5.50
N PRO A 109 10.48 6.75 -6.81
CA PRO A 109 9.68 6.11 -7.85
C PRO A 109 9.73 4.57 -7.82
N ALA A 110 10.84 4.00 -7.33
CA ALA A 110 11.02 2.56 -7.15
C ALA A 110 10.06 1.94 -6.11
N ALA A 111 9.49 2.74 -5.21
CA ALA A 111 8.47 2.28 -4.26
C ALA A 111 7.09 2.14 -4.92
N SER A 112 6.92 2.67 -6.14
CA SER A 112 5.68 2.53 -6.91
C SER A 112 5.85 1.46 -7.98
N GLY A 113 4.85 0.60 -8.12
CA GLY A 113 4.87 -0.43 -9.15
C GLY A 113 3.62 -1.29 -9.17
N LEU A 114 3.55 -2.13 -10.19
CA LEU A 114 2.40 -2.97 -10.50
C LEU A 114 2.87 -4.41 -10.72
N THR A 115 2.16 -5.35 -10.11
CA THR A 115 2.18 -6.76 -10.45
C THR A 115 0.86 -7.11 -11.10
N ILE A 116 0.92 -7.83 -12.21
CA ILE A 116 -0.25 -8.18 -13.01
C ILE A 116 -0.22 -9.67 -13.36
N TYR A 117 -1.41 -10.27 -13.37
CA TYR A 117 -1.66 -11.60 -13.90
C TYR A 117 -2.70 -11.51 -15.01
N LEU A 118 -2.40 -12.16 -16.12
CA LEU A 118 -3.07 -12.00 -17.40
C LEU A 118 -3.47 -13.37 -17.96
N ALA A 119 -4.68 -13.46 -18.52
CA ALA A 119 -5.09 -14.59 -19.33
C ALA A 119 -4.92 -14.29 -20.82
N ALA A 120 -4.29 -15.23 -21.54
CA ALA A 120 -4.28 -15.29 -22.99
C ALA A 120 -5.46 -16.12 -23.51
N SER A 121 -5.83 -15.93 -24.78
CA SER A 121 -6.98 -16.59 -25.42
C SER A 121 -6.92 -18.13 -25.46
N GLN A 122 -5.76 -18.73 -25.20
CA GLN A 122 -5.56 -20.18 -25.16
C GLN A 122 -5.67 -20.77 -23.74
N GLY A 123 -6.16 -20.00 -22.75
CA GLY A 123 -6.25 -20.42 -21.36
C GLY A 123 -4.91 -20.44 -20.63
N GLN A 124 -3.87 -19.87 -21.24
CA GLN A 124 -2.57 -19.67 -20.61
C GLN A 124 -2.62 -18.44 -19.69
N VAL A 125 -2.00 -18.56 -18.52
CA VAL A 125 -1.85 -17.45 -17.57
C VAL A 125 -0.39 -17.02 -17.53
N VAL A 126 -0.15 -15.72 -17.65
CA VAL A 126 1.18 -15.12 -17.52
C VAL A 126 1.11 -14.00 -16.49
N GLY A 127 2.13 -13.88 -15.64
CA GLY A 127 2.18 -12.82 -14.65
C GLY A 127 3.60 -12.34 -14.38
N GLY A 128 3.69 -11.16 -13.76
CA GLY A 128 4.96 -10.54 -13.43
C GLY A 128 4.83 -9.07 -13.04
N ILE A 129 5.96 -8.43 -12.83
CA ILE A 129 6.04 -7.00 -12.53
C ILE A 129 6.00 -6.23 -13.85
N VAL A 130 5.15 -5.21 -13.95
CA VAL A 130 5.03 -4.37 -15.15
C VAL A 130 6.32 -3.57 -15.36
N ALA A 131 7.01 -3.82 -16.47
CA ALA A 131 8.30 -3.23 -16.81
C ALA A 131 8.20 -1.96 -17.68
N GLY A 132 7.02 -1.65 -18.22
CA GLY A 132 6.81 -0.64 -19.24
C GLY A 132 5.38 -0.11 -19.25
N PRO A 133 4.91 0.49 -20.36
CA PRO A 133 3.53 0.96 -20.49
C PRO A 133 2.54 -0.18 -20.33
N LEU A 134 1.45 0.08 -19.61
CA LEU A 134 0.34 -0.88 -19.47
C LEU A 134 -0.89 -0.31 -20.17
N LEU A 135 -0.98 -0.55 -21.47
CA LEU A 135 -2.03 0.03 -22.32
C LEU A 135 -3.36 -0.71 -22.17
N ALA A 136 -4.39 0.04 -21.81
CA ALA A 136 -5.77 -0.45 -21.80
C ALA A 136 -6.25 -0.69 -23.24
N TYR A 137 -6.71 -1.91 -23.54
CA TYR A 137 -7.32 -2.21 -24.85
C TYR A 137 -8.78 -1.71 -24.92
N GLY A 138 -9.52 -1.85 -23.82
CA GLY A 138 -10.85 -1.30 -23.62
C GLY A 138 -10.97 -0.58 -22.27
N PRO A 139 -12.19 -0.24 -21.82
CA PRO A 139 -12.37 0.31 -20.48
C PRO A 139 -11.84 -0.63 -19.41
N VAL A 140 -11.03 -0.10 -18.49
CA VAL A 140 -10.50 -0.83 -17.33
C VAL A 140 -11.04 -0.18 -16.07
N VAL A 141 -11.69 -0.96 -15.22
CA VAL A 141 -12.22 -0.51 -13.93
C VAL A 141 -11.29 -0.97 -12.83
N ILE A 142 -10.83 -0.04 -12.00
CA ILE A 142 -9.90 -0.27 -10.90
C ILE A 142 -10.57 0.08 -9.58
N MET A 143 -10.57 -0.87 -8.66
CA MET A 143 -10.92 -0.64 -7.26
C MET A 143 -9.64 -0.31 -6.50
N ALA A 144 -9.60 0.86 -5.87
CA ALA A 144 -8.41 1.31 -5.15
C ALA A 144 -8.77 1.95 -3.80
N ALA A 145 -7.82 1.89 -2.87
CA ALA A 145 -7.83 2.66 -1.65
C ALA A 145 -6.82 3.80 -1.75
N SER A 146 -7.21 5.02 -1.39
CA SER A 146 -6.28 6.13 -1.26
C SER A 146 -6.14 6.58 0.19
N PHE A 147 -4.94 6.92 0.60
CA PHE A 147 -4.63 7.40 1.94
C PHE A 147 -3.83 8.69 1.87
N GLY A 148 -4.03 9.56 2.86
CA GLY A 148 -3.22 10.77 3.03
C GLY A 148 -1.89 10.44 3.69
N ASN A 149 -0.96 11.40 3.67
CA ASN A 149 0.34 11.30 4.36
C ASN A 149 1.07 9.98 4.09
N ALA A 150 1.18 9.60 2.82
CA ALA A 150 1.92 8.41 2.43
C ALA A 150 3.40 8.56 2.84
N ALA A 151 3.83 7.72 3.78
CA ALA A 151 5.22 7.62 4.18
C ALA A 151 5.87 6.42 3.50
N TYR A 152 7.15 6.53 3.16
CA TYR A 152 7.98 5.43 2.70
C TYR A 152 9.12 5.26 3.71
N GLU A 153 9.16 4.10 4.36
CA GLU A 153 10.19 3.74 5.33
C GLU A 153 10.86 2.44 4.88
N ARG A 154 12.18 2.38 5.05
CA ARG A 154 12.97 1.18 4.76
C ARG A 154 13.20 0.43 6.06
N LEU A 155 12.84 -0.85 6.09
CA LEU A 155 13.00 -1.72 7.26
C LEU A 155 14.08 -2.79 7.00
N PRO A 156 14.86 -3.20 8.02
CA PRO A 156 14.87 -2.63 9.38
C PRO A 156 15.36 -1.17 9.38
N LEU A 157 14.84 -0.36 10.29
CA LEU A 157 15.33 1.02 10.45
C LEU A 157 16.80 0.94 10.90
N ASP A 158 17.70 1.64 10.23
CA ASP A 158 19.08 1.76 10.70
C ASP A 158 19.07 2.47 12.08
N GLU A 159 19.60 1.84 13.13
CA GLU A 159 19.67 2.43 14.49
C GLU A 159 20.65 3.62 14.61
N SER A 160 21.11 4.21 13.50
CA SER A 160 22.16 5.22 13.51
C SER A 160 21.61 6.64 13.64
N GLU A 161 21.11 6.95 14.83
CA GLU A 161 21.28 8.28 15.43
C GLU A 161 21.53 8.13 16.94
N ALA A 162 22.58 7.38 17.29
CA ALA A 162 23.22 7.48 18.60
C ALA A 162 24.41 8.45 18.47
N PRO A 163 24.59 9.43 19.39
CA PRO A 163 25.80 10.25 19.41
C PRO A 163 27.03 9.34 19.53
N PRO A 164 28.17 9.71 18.93
CA PRO A 164 29.33 8.83 18.82
C PRO A 164 29.80 8.40 20.21
N LEU A 165 29.58 7.13 20.54
CA LEU A 165 30.18 6.50 21.72
C LEU A 165 31.64 6.16 21.39
N PRO A 166 32.58 6.34 22.35
CA PRO A 166 33.99 6.05 22.14
C PRO A 166 34.22 4.55 21.82
N PRO A 167 35.30 4.22 21.08
CA PRO A 167 35.51 2.90 20.50
C PRO A 167 35.64 1.81 21.57
N GLN A 168 34.80 0.77 21.47
CA GLN A 168 34.92 -0.48 22.23
C GLN A 168 35.58 -1.57 21.37
N PRO A 169 36.35 -2.51 21.97
CA PRO A 169 37.07 -3.56 21.26
C PRO A 169 36.14 -4.67 20.72
N PRO A 170 36.57 -5.44 19.69
CA PRO A 170 35.68 -6.33 18.93
C PRO A 170 35.30 -7.60 19.71
N PRO A 171 34.02 -8.04 19.66
CA PRO A 171 33.64 -9.36 20.14
C PRO A 171 33.83 -10.46 19.08
N THR A 172 34.11 -11.64 19.60
CA THR A 172 34.46 -12.90 18.92
C THR A 172 33.27 -13.56 18.22
N ARG A 173 33.59 -14.36 17.20
CA ARG A 173 32.72 -15.03 16.21
C ARG A 173 32.01 -16.29 16.76
N ALA A 174 30.69 -16.40 16.61
CA ALA A 174 29.83 -17.60 16.50
C ALA A 174 28.36 -17.13 16.46
N GLU A 175 27.36 -17.66 15.76
CA GLU A 175 27.17 -18.75 14.79
C GLU A 175 25.84 -18.45 14.06
N ILE A 176 25.66 -19.03 12.87
CA ILE A 176 24.50 -18.86 11.98
C ILE A 176 23.49 -19.96 12.30
N GLU A 177 22.21 -19.62 12.49
CA GLU A 177 21.11 -20.57 12.29
C GLU A 177 20.03 -19.97 11.39
N THR A 178 19.97 -20.55 10.20
CA THR A 178 18.92 -20.41 9.19
C THR A 178 17.69 -21.22 9.59
N HIS A 179 16.50 -20.61 9.56
CA HIS A 179 15.26 -21.38 9.39
C HIS A 179 14.33 -20.70 8.38
N THR A 180 14.23 -21.36 7.23
CA THR A 180 13.25 -21.19 6.17
C THR A 180 11.85 -21.48 6.68
N LEU A 181 10.82 -20.79 6.15
CA LEU A 181 9.49 -21.40 6.01
C LEU A 181 8.82 -21.00 4.70
N LEU A 182 8.43 -22.05 3.97
CA LEU A 182 7.64 -22.11 2.76
C LEU A 182 6.47 -21.13 2.77
N THR A 183 6.31 -20.35 1.69
CA THR A 183 5.16 -19.46 1.49
C THR A 183 4.29 -19.99 0.36
N ASP A 184 3.00 -20.15 0.64
CA ASP A 184 1.94 -20.61 -0.26
C ASP A 184 1.80 -19.72 -1.52
N PRO A 185 1.51 -20.30 -2.70
CA PRO A 185 1.38 -19.55 -3.96
C PRO A 185 0.20 -18.57 -3.99
N PHE A 186 -0.78 -18.71 -3.09
CA PHE A 186 -1.94 -17.81 -3.00
C PHE A 186 -1.72 -16.60 -2.07
N GLN A 187 -0.68 -16.63 -1.21
CA GLN A 187 -0.37 -15.54 -0.29
C GLN A 187 0.36 -14.37 -0.99
N ASN A 188 0.98 -14.62 -2.16
CA ASN A 188 1.69 -13.61 -2.95
C ASN A 188 0.78 -12.62 -3.68
N MET A 189 -0.54 -12.81 -3.68
CA MET A 189 -1.47 -11.95 -4.42
C MET A 189 -1.69 -10.58 -3.76
N VAL A 190 -1.38 -10.46 -2.46
CA VAL A 190 -1.63 -9.24 -1.66
C VAL A 190 -0.35 -8.44 -1.36
N ASN A 191 0.83 -9.06 -1.51
CA ASN A 191 2.12 -8.45 -1.19
C ASN A 191 2.98 -8.34 -2.45
N SER A 192 2.83 -7.23 -3.18
CA SER A 192 3.79 -6.88 -4.24
C SER A 192 3.91 -5.38 -4.39
N CYS A 193 4.45 -4.71 -3.37
CA CYS A 193 5.26 -3.53 -3.65
C CYS A 193 6.59 -4.08 -4.20
N PRO A 194 7.00 -3.78 -5.44
CA PRO A 194 8.29 -4.27 -5.93
C PRO A 194 9.40 -3.78 -5.00
N LEU A 195 10.19 -4.72 -4.48
CA LEU A 195 11.40 -4.39 -3.74
C LEU A 195 12.43 -3.84 -4.74
N PRO A 196 13.07 -2.70 -4.48
CA PRO A 196 14.22 -2.28 -5.27
C PRO A 196 15.31 -3.35 -5.20
N GLY A 197 15.90 -3.70 -6.35
CA GLY A 197 16.95 -4.73 -6.41
C GLY A 197 18.18 -4.38 -5.57
N GLU A 198 18.83 -5.41 -5.01
CA GLU A 198 20.00 -5.32 -4.11
C GLU A 198 21.19 -4.54 -4.72
N ASN A 199 21.29 -4.48 -6.05
CA ASN A 199 22.36 -3.75 -6.76
C ASN A 199 22.26 -2.22 -6.64
N PHE A 200 21.18 -1.68 -6.07
CA PHE A 200 21.12 -0.27 -5.68
C PHE A 200 22.12 0.06 -4.55
N TRP A 201 22.47 -0.93 -3.72
CA TRP A 201 23.33 -0.75 -2.55
C TRP A 201 24.81 -1.08 -2.80
N GLY A 202 25.14 -1.78 -3.88
CA GLY A 202 26.45 -2.43 -4.07
C GLY A 202 27.53 -1.62 -4.79
N ALA A 203 27.24 -0.40 -5.25
CA ALA A 203 28.18 0.36 -6.10
C ALA A 203 28.56 1.70 -5.48
N LEU A 204 29.22 1.69 -4.32
CA LEU A 204 30.16 2.75 -3.97
C LEU A 204 31.28 2.16 -3.09
N ASN A 205 32.47 2.05 -3.68
CA ASN A 205 33.79 1.91 -3.06
C ASN A 205 33.94 0.94 -1.88
N ARG A 206 34.45 -0.26 -2.18
CA ARG A 206 35.30 -1.00 -1.24
C ARG A 206 36.75 -0.95 -1.76
N PRO A 207 37.68 -0.23 -1.11
CA PRO A 207 39.09 -0.38 -1.43
C PRO A 207 39.57 -1.78 -0.98
N PRO A 208 40.64 -2.32 -1.58
CA PRO A 208 41.15 -3.62 -1.15
C PRO A 208 41.81 -3.41 0.21
N PHE A 209 41.39 -4.19 1.20
CA PHE A 209 42.13 -4.87 2.28
C PHE A 209 41.13 -5.33 3.34
#